data_AF-A0A847KLT5-F1
#
_entry.id   AF-A0A847KLT5-F1
#
_cell.length_a   1.000
_cell.length_b   1.000
_cell.length_c   1.000
_cell.angle_alpha   90.00
_cell.angle_beta   90.00
_cell.angle_gamma   90.00
#
_symmetry.space_group_name_H-M   'P 1'
#
loop_
_entity.id
_entity.type
_entity.pdbx_description
1 polymer ?
#
loop_
_entity_poly.entity_id
_entity_poly.type
_entity_poly.pdbx_seq_one_letter_code
_entity_poly.pdbx_strand_id
1 'polypeptide(L)'
;RTYQDPLGRDRTTIYEYQVYAINVVGDVWDYSNPAFNEIPAGGGFPTLTIDSRGTTVSPQTVAAPTDLAGTLQVKNRKTSTVNLTWTDNSDNETGFLIQRTNPDGTTTNATVGAGITTFTQTVTSGVSYSYRVHAFSDTAQSDWSNTIRLP
;
A
#
# COMPACT_ATOMS: atom_id res chain seq x y z
N ARG A 1 -29.39 22.15 4.95
CA ARG A 1 -28.57 22.67 6.07
C ARG A 1 -27.22 23.05 5.48
N THR A 2 -26.86 24.33 5.48
CA THR A 2 -25.58 24.83 4.97
C THR A 2 -24.58 24.90 6.11
N TYR A 3 -23.35 24.43 5.86
CA TYR A 3 -22.24 24.46 6.82
C TYR A 3 -21.32 25.64 6.48
N GLN A 4 -20.97 26.44 7.50
CA GLN A 4 -19.91 27.44 7.39
C GLN A 4 -18.66 26.91 8.09
N ASP A 5 -17.55 26.92 7.37
CA ASP A 5 -16.23 26.48 7.83
C ASP A 5 -15.62 27.50 8.82
N PRO A 6 -15.31 27.11 10.07
CA PRO A 6 -14.71 27.99 11.07
C PRO A 6 -13.22 28.27 10.87
N LEU A 7 -12.49 27.50 10.04
CA LEU A 7 -11.03 27.48 10.09
C LEU A 7 -10.30 28.49 9.20
N GLY A 8 -10.99 29.21 8.33
CA GLY A 8 -10.37 30.27 7.53
C GLY A 8 -9.49 29.69 6.41
N ARG A 9 -9.81 30.09 5.18
CA ARG A 9 -9.26 29.46 3.96
C ARG A 9 -7.81 29.88 3.71
N ASP A 10 -6.84 29.12 4.21
CA ASP A 10 -5.45 29.20 3.71
C ASP A 10 -5.31 28.31 2.45
N ARG A 11 -4.51 28.73 1.46
CA ARG A 11 -4.37 28.06 0.14
C ARG A 11 -3.24 27.01 0.10
N THR A 12 -2.67 26.70 1.25
CA THR A 12 -1.45 25.89 1.43
C THR A 12 -1.69 24.63 2.25
N THR A 13 -2.77 24.60 3.02
CA THR A 13 -3.20 23.47 3.83
C THR A 13 -4.40 22.80 3.18
N ILE A 14 -4.30 21.50 2.93
CA ILE A 14 -5.44 20.71 2.47
C ILE A 14 -6.33 20.45 3.69
N TYR A 15 -7.55 21.00 3.66
CA TYR A 15 -8.57 20.72 4.66
C TYR A 15 -9.43 19.55 4.16
N GLU A 16 -9.36 18.42 4.85
CA GLU A 16 -10.22 17.27 4.59
C GLU A 16 -11.47 17.33 5.48
N TYR A 17 -12.65 17.21 4.87
CA TYR A 17 -13.93 17.18 5.59
C TYR A 17 -14.48 15.76 5.59
N GLN A 18 -14.82 15.25 6.77
CA GLN A 18 -15.50 13.96 6.88
C GLN A 18 -17.02 14.16 6.95
N VAL A 19 -17.75 13.50 6.04
CA VAL A 19 -19.22 13.43 6.10
C VAL A 19 -19.58 12.08 6.71
N TYR A 20 -20.19 12.10 7.90
CA TYR A 20 -20.66 10.89 8.57
C TYR A 20 -22.11 10.60 8.19
N ALA A 21 -22.40 9.35 7.84
CA ALA A 21 -23.75 8.84 7.77
C ALA A 21 -23.92 7.80 8.88
N ILE A 22 -24.79 8.10 9.86
CA ILE A 22 -25.20 7.12 10.86
C ILE A 22 -26.45 6.44 10.30
N ASN A 23 -26.31 5.19 9.88
CA ASN A 23 -27.44 4.36 9.48
C ASN A 23 -27.73 3.34 10.59
N VAL A 24 -29.02 3.11 10.81
CA VAL A 24 -29.56 2.25 11.86
C VAL A 24 -30.30 1.11 11.15
N VAL A 25 -29.84 -0.14 11.26
CA VAL A 25 -30.53 -1.30 10.66
C VAL A 25 -30.50 -2.57 11.55
N GLY A 26 -31.65 -3.22 11.78
CA GLY A 26 -31.84 -4.65 12.18
C GLY A 26 -31.83 -5.00 13.69
N ASP A 27 -32.60 -6.02 14.16
CA ASP A 27 -33.03 -6.26 15.56
C ASP A 27 -32.08 -7.00 16.61
N VAL A 28 -32.31 -6.99 17.97
CA VAL A 28 -31.31 -7.32 19.09
C VAL A 28 -31.66 -8.72 19.58
N TRP A 29 -32.38 -9.47 18.75
CA TRP A 29 -33.06 -10.65 19.20
C TRP A 29 -32.06 -11.81 19.23
N ASP A 30 -31.96 -12.49 20.37
CA ASP A 30 -31.24 -13.75 20.47
C ASP A 30 -32.17 -14.87 20.00
N TYR A 31 -32.02 -15.28 18.73
CA TYR A 31 -32.86 -16.27 18.06
C TYR A 31 -32.60 -17.72 18.48
N SER A 32 -31.75 -17.97 19.49
CA SER A 32 -31.42 -19.33 19.93
C SER A 32 -32.52 -20.02 20.74
N ASN A 33 -33.61 -19.31 21.10
CA ASN A 33 -34.77 -19.89 21.79
C ASN A 33 -36.08 -19.70 20.97
N PRO A 34 -36.66 -20.78 20.40
CA PRO A 34 -37.85 -20.69 19.56
C PRO A 34 -39.15 -20.36 20.30
N ALA A 35 -39.15 -20.33 21.64
CA ALA A 35 -40.34 -19.99 22.45
C ALA A 35 -40.66 -18.48 22.47
N PHE A 36 -39.90 -17.67 21.75
CA PHE A 36 -39.88 -16.23 21.86
C PHE A 36 -40.04 -15.51 20.49
N ASN A 37 -40.61 -16.21 19.51
CA ASN A 37 -40.88 -15.68 18.16
C ASN A 37 -42.14 -14.79 18.05
N GLU A 38 -42.63 -14.21 19.15
CA GLU A 38 -43.65 -13.17 19.11
C GLU A 38 -43.06 -11.84 19.57
N ILE A 39 -43.05 -10.84 18.67
CA ILE A 39 -42.70 -9.46 18.98
C ILE A 39 -43.78 -8.89 19.91
N PRO A 40 -43.49 -8.57 21.19
CA PRO A 40 -44.45 -7.89 22.05
C PRO A 40 -44.69 -6.49 21.50
N ALA A 41 -45.94 -6.00 21.57
CA ALA A 41 -46.27 -4.63 21.17
C ALA A 41 -45.45 -3.62 21.99
N GLY A 42 -44.46 -2.99 21.35
CA GLY A 42 -43.51 -2.06 21.99
C GLY A 42 -42.03 -2.48 21.92
N GLY A 43 -41.72 -3.69 21.42
CA GLY A 43 -40.34 -4.13 21.20
C GLY A 43 -39.77 -3.51 19.92
N GLY A 44 -38.88 -2.52 20.06
CA GLY A 44 -38.16 -1.94 18.93
C GLY A 44 -37.17 -2.93 18.32
N PHE A 45 -37.15 -3.00 16.99
CA PHE A 45 -35.98 -3.51 16.27
C PHE A 45 -34.79 -2.65 16.69
N PRO A 46 -33.63 -3.16 17.08
CA PRO A 46 -32.45 -2.34 17.09
C PRO A 46 -31.94 -2.16 15.68
N THR A 47 -30.66 -1.93 15.68
CA THR A 47 -30.08 -0.72 15.24
C THR A 47 -28.63 -1.08 15.33
N LEU A 48 -28.15 -1.78 14.31
CA LEU A 48 -26.73 -1.81 14.04
C LEU A 48 -26.34 -0.37 13.72
N THR A 49 -25.68 0.28 14.68
CA THR A 49 -25.08 1.61 14.48
C THR A 49 -23.69 1.37 13.92
N ILE A 50 -23.57 1.34 12.59
CA ILE A 50 -22.28 1.34 11.94
C ILE A 50 -21.81 2.78 11.84
N ASP A 51 -20.70 3.08 12.49
CA ASP A 51 -20.05 4.37 12.38
C ASP A 51 -19.02 4.31 11.25
N SER A 52 -19.19 5.12 10.21
CA SER A 52 -18.21 5.24 9.11
C SER A 52 -17.05 6.18 9.49
N ARG A 53 -16.67 6.26 10.76
CA ARG A 53 -15.39 6.85 11.20
C ARG A 53 -14.24 6.08 10.54
N GLY A 54 -13.95 6.39 9.28
CA GLY A 54 -12.59 6.31 8.79
C GLY A 54 -11.80 7.28 9.66
N THR A 55 -10.87 6.77 10.46
CA THR A 55 -9.90 7.64 11.09
C THR A 55 -9.27 8.52 10.00
N THR A 56 -9.11 9.82 10.26
CA THR A 56 -8.24 10.65 9.42
C THR A 56 -6.82 10.09 9.56
N VAL A 57 -6.48 9.11 8.74
CA VAL A 57 -5.10 8.68 8.57
C VAL A 57 -4.42 9.83 7.84
N SER A 58 -3.55 10.56 8.54
CA SER A 58 -2.56 11.38 7.85
C SER A 58 -1.93 10.48 6.78
N PRO A 59 -1.85 10.90 5.50
CA PRO A 59 -1.29 10.05 4.45
C PRO A 59 0.09 9.60 4.93
N GLN A 60 0.19 8.30 5.23
CA GLN A 60 1.39 7.74 5.81
C GLN A 60 2.41 7.67 4.69
N THR A 61 3.31 8.65 4.66
CA THR A 61 4.37 8.68 3.65
C THR A 61 5.34 7.54 3.93
N VAL A 62 5.60 6.74 2.90
CA VAL A 62 6.65 5.71 2.94
C VAL A 62 7.91 6.34 2.36
N ALA A 63 9.01 6.29 3.10
CA ALA A 63 10.28 6.85 2.65
C ALA A 63 10.87 6.02 1.51
N ALA A 64 11.46 6.69 0.51
CA ALA A 64 12.03 6.01 -0.63
C ALA A 64 13.35 5.32 -0.27
N PRO A 65 13.60 4.10 -0.79
CA PRO A 65 14.89 3.46 -0.65
C PRO A 65 15.97 4.24 -1.42
N THR A 66 17.19 4.25 -0.90
CA THR A 66 18.34 4.93 -1.50
C THR A 66 19.47 3.96 -1.79
N ASP A 67 20.54 4.45 -2.42
CA ASP A 67 21.78 3.72 -2.64
C ASP A 67 21.59 2.37 -3.34
N LEU A 68 20.65 2.30 -4.29
CA LEU A 68 20.47 1.10 -5.09
C LEU A 68 21.77 0.82 -5.84
N ALA A 69 22.34 -0.34 -5.56
CA ALA A 69 23.52 -0.88 -6.19
C ALA A 69 23.23 -2.28 -6.70
N GLY A 70 24.02 -2.71 -7.69
CA GLY A 70 23.83 -4.03 -8.27
C GLY A 70 25.10 -4.57 -8.92
N THR A 71 25.19 -5.88 -8.95
CA THR A 71 26.23 -6.61 -9.68
C THR A 71 25.58 -7.63 -10.61
N LEU A 72 26.21 -7.87 -11.75
CA LEU A 72 25.83 -8.90 -12.70
C LEU A 72 26.95 -9.93 -12.80
N GLN A 73 26.60 -11.19 -12.62
CA GLN A 73 27.52 -12.32 -12.66
C GLN A 73 27.11 -13.28 -13.77
N VAL A 74 27.96 -13.46 -14.77
CA VAL A 74 27.71 -14.38 -15.89
C VAL A 74 27.78 -15.82 -15.37
N LYS A 75 26.69 -16.58 -15.50
CA LYS A 75 26.66 -18.01 -15.14
C LYS A 75 27.07 -18.89 -16.31
N ASN A 76 26.56 -18.61 -17.50
CA ASN A 76 26.90 -19.32 -18.74
C ASN A 76 26.54 -18.44 -19.96
N ARG A 77 26.68 -18.98 -21.17
CA ARG A 77 26.38 -18.26 -22.43
C ARG A 77 24.93 -17.77 -22.57
N LYS A 78 23.99 -18.33 -21.81
CA LYS A 78 22.56 -18.00 -21.88
C LYS A 78 22.07 -17.22 -20.66
N THR A 79 22.63 -17.45 -19.48
CA THR A 79 22.12 -16.88 -18.23
C THR A 79 23.17 -16.14 -17.42
N SER A 80 22.72 -15.05 -16.79
CA SER A 80 23.45 -14.26 -15.79
C SER A 80 22.61 -14.10 -14.53
N THR A 81 23.25 -13.86 -13.39
CA THR A 81 22.59 -13.57 -12.13
C THR A 81 22.83 -12.12 -11.76
N VAL A 82 21.75 -11.38 -11.53
CA VAL A 82 21.76 -10.02 -11.00
C VAL A 82 21.54 -10.10 -9.49
N ASN A 83 22.41 -9.45 -8.73
CA ASN A 83 22.24 -9.24 -7.29
C ASN A 83 22.12 -7.73 -7.04
N LEU A 84 21.04 -7.32 -6.38
CA LEU A 84 20.74 -5.94 -6.02
C LEU A 84 20.76 -5.77 -4.50
N THR A 85 21.19 -4.60 -4.07
CA THR A 85 21.16 -4.14 -2.67
C THR A 85 20.74 -2.68 -2.62
N TRP A 86 20.00 -2.28 -1.59
CA TRP A 86 19.62 -0.88 -1.36
C TRP A 86 19.57 -0.56 0.14
N THR A 87 19.51 0.72 0.47
CA THR A 87 19.27 1.21 1.83
C THR A 87 17.76 1.32 2.06
N ASP A 88 17.29 0.69 3.13
CA ASP A 88 15.93 0.90 3.63
C ASP A 88 15.88 2.19 4.45
N ASN A 89 14.94 3.08 4.11
CA ASN A 89 14.71 4.33 4.83
C ASN A 89 13.29 4.38 5.42
N SER A 90 12.50 3.33 5.22
CA SER A 90 11.12 3.21 5.69
C SER A 90 11.07 2.27 6.91
N ASP A 91 10.23 2.64 7.88
CA ASP A 91 9.90 1.79 9.04
C ASP A 91 8.43 1.33 9.01
N ASN A 92 7.73 1.66 7.93
CA ASN A 92 6.27 1.58 7.78
C ASN A 92 5.83 0.94 6.46
N GLU A 93 6.76 0.41 5.69
CA GLU A 93 6.53 -0.34 4.48
C GLU A 93 6.08 -1.77 4.79
N THR A 94 5.25 -2.33 3.92
CA THR A 94 4.91 -3.76 3.92
C THR A 94 5.80 -4.53 2.94
N GLY A 95 6.52 -3.82 2.05
CA GLY A 95 7.56 -4.40 1.21
C GLY A 95 8.16 -3.42 0.20
N PHE A 96 8.96 -3.99 -0.70
CA PHE A 96 9.61 -3.26 -1.79
C PHE A 96 9.22 -3.85 -3.14
N LEU A 97 8.99 -2.98 -4.11
CA LEU A 97 8.79 -3.36 -5.51
C LEU A 97 10.05 -3.01 -6.29
N ILE A 98 10.64 -4.04 -6.90
CA ILE A 98 11.78 -3.95 -7.79
C ILE A 98 11.23 -3.94 -9.21
N GLN A 99 11.50 -2.88 -9.95
CA GLN A 99 11.18 -2.79 -11.37
C GLN A 99 12.43 -2.99 -12.21
N ARG A 100 12.36 -3.92 -13.15
CA ARG A 100 13.34 -4.12 -14.22
C ARG A 100 12.80 -3.58 -15.53
N THR A 101 13.59 -2.77 -16.23
CA THR A 101 13.34 -2.43 -17.64
C THR A 101 14.16 -3.35 -18.53
N ASN A 102 13.48 -4.06 -19.42
CA ASN A 102 14.04 -4.95 -20.43
C ASN A 102 14.58 -4.13 -21.63
N PRO A 103 15.39 -4.75 -22.52
CA PRO A 103 15.97 -4.05 -23.68
C PRO A 103 14.94 -3.53 -24.68
N ASP A 104 13.78 -4.17 -24.74
CA ASP A 104 12.64 -3.77 -25.56
C ASP A 104 11.83 -2.63 -24.93
N GLY A 105 12.26 -2.09 -23.79
CA GLY A 105 11.59 -1.05 -23.04
C GLY A 105 10.45 -1.55 -22.15
N THR A 106 10.12 -2.85 -22.18
CA THR A 106 9.07 -3.40 -21.31
C THR A 106 9.55 -3.47 -19.86
N THR A 107 8.62 -3.32 -18.92
CA THR A 107 8.94 -3.40 -17.49
C THR A 107 8.43 -4.70 -16.88
N THR A 108 9.22 -5.28 -15.99
CA THR A 108 8.85 -6.44 -15.17
C THR A 108 9.03 -6.09 -13.71
N ASN A 109 8.02 -6.38 -12.89
CA ASN A 109 8.04 -6.08 -11.46
C ASN A 109 8.23 -7.36 -10.64
N ALA A 110 8.93 -7.25 -9.53
CA ALA A 110 9.03 -8.27 -8.49
C ALA A 110 8.89 -7.59 -7.13
N THR A 111 8.45 -8.33 -6.11
CA THR A 111 8.31 -7.80 -4.75
C THR A 111 9.08 -8.64 -3.74
N VAL A 112 9.52 -7.99 -2.67
CA VAL A 112 10.07 -8.61 -1.46
C VAL A 112 9.32 -8.05 -0.25
N GLY A 113 9.36 -8.77 0.87
CA GLY A 113 8.71 -8.32 2.11
C GLY A 113 9.41 -7.14 2.77
N ALA A 114 8.77 -6.57 3.81
CA ALA A 114 9.30 -5.49 4.63
C ALA A 114 10.70 -5.79 5.19
N GLY A 115 11.52 -4.75 5.33
CA GLY A 115 12.92 -4.84 5.81
C GLY A 115 13.90 -5.65 4.95
N ILE A 116 13.46 -6.24 3.83
CA ILE A 116 14.36 -6.95 2.91
C ILE A 116 15.03 -5.94 1.99
N THR A 117 16.36 -5.86 2.08
CA THR A 117 17.21 -4.89 1.35
C THR A 117 18.02 -5.52 0.22
N THR A 118 17.69 -6.76 -0.16
CA THR A 118 18.44 -7.52 -1.17
C THR A 118 17.49 -8.23 -2.13
N PHE A 119 17.89 -8.34 -3.40
CA PHE A 119 17.13 -9.07 -4.41
C PHE A 119 18.06 -9.78 -5.41
N THR A 120 17.76 -11.04 -5.73
CA THR A 120 18.52 -11.82 -6.71
C THR A 120 17.60 -12.30 -7.83
N GLN A 121 18.04 -12.14 -9.07
CA GLN A 121 17.28 -12.56 -10.26
C GLN A 121 18.20 -13.21 -11.29
N THR A 122 17.70 -14.26 -11.95
CA THR A 122 18.36 -14.81 -13.14
C THR A 122 17.81 -14.13 -14.39
N VAL A 123 18.70 -13.66 -15.26
CA VAL A 123 18.40 -12.94 -16.50
C VAL A 123 19.16 -13.54 -17.69
N THR A 124 18.81 -13.13 -18.90
CA THR A 124 19.54 -13.51 -20.11
C THR A 124 20.91 -12.86 -20.11
N SER A 125 21.95 -13.62 -20.45
CA SER A 125 23.33 -13.11 -20.51
C SER A 125 23.56 -12.20 -21.72
N GLY A 126 24.42 -11.20 -21.57
CA GLY A 126 24.82 -10.29 -22.65
C GLY A 126 23.74 -9.26 -23.02
N VAL A 127 22.84 -8.98 -22.08
CA VAL A 127 21.68 -8.12 -22.25
C VAL A 127 21.67 -7.09 -21.14
N SER A 128 21.55 -5.81 -21.52
CA SER A 128 21.51 -4.74 -20.54
C SER A 128 20.12 -4.56 -19.94
N TYR A 129 20.07 -4.39 -18.63
CA TYR A 129 18.84 -4.17 -17.85
C TYR A 129 18.99 -2.93 -16.98
N SER A 130 17.90 -2.20 -16.79
CA SER A 130 17.86 -1.10 -15.81
C SER A 130 16.96 -1.47 -14.65
N TYR A 131 17.33 -1.05 -13.44
CA TYR A 131 16.61 -1.35 -12.21
C TYR A 131 16.38 -0.11 -11.38
N ARG A 132 15.22 -0.06 -10.73
CA ARG A 132 14.86 0.89 -9.68
C ARG A 132 13.96 0.20 -8.67
N VAL A 133 13.96 0.68 -7.43
CA VAL A 133 13.20 0.10 -6.32
C VAL A 133 12.38 1.20 -5.66
N HIS A 134 11.18 0.89 -5.21
CA HIS A 134 10.43 1.76 -4.30
C HIS A 134 9.84 0.93 -3.15
N ALA A 135 9.61 1.57 -2.01
CA ALA A 135 8.91 0.98 -0.88
C ALA A 135 7.40 1.17 -1.05
N PHE A 136 6.61 0.27 -0.46
CA PHE A 136 5.16 0.38 -0.44
C PHE A 136 4.60 -0.15 0.89
N SER A 137 3.47 0.42 1.31
CA SER A 137 2.59 -0.10 2.35
C SER A 137 1.24 -0.50 1.76
N ASP A 138 0.28 -0.90 2.59
CA ASP A 138 -1.08 -1.22 2.14
C ASP A 138 -1.83 -0.01 1.52
N THR A 139 -1.39 1.20 1.85
CA THR A 139 -2.10 2.44 1.52
C THR A 139 -1.25 3.48 0.80
N ALA A 140 0.07 3.29 0.71
CA ALA A 140 0.99 4.28 0.15
C ALA A 140 2.19 3.64 -0.57
N GLN A 141 2.82 4.43 -1.46
CA GLN A 141 4.04 4.08 -2.16
C GLN A 141 5.02 5.24 -2.05
N SER A 142 6.30 4.92 -1.91
CA SER A 142 7.37 5.92 -1.94
C SER A 142 7.69 6.36 -3.37
N ASP A 143 8.47 7.43 -3.49
CA ASP A 143 9.23 7.68 -4.72
C ASP A 143 10.21 6.53 -5.02
N TRP A 144 10.72 6.51 -6.25
CA TRP A 144 11.73 5.53 -6.67
C TRP A 144 13.13 5.90 -6.15
N SER A 145 13.94 4.88 -5.94
CA SER A 145 15.39 5.00 -5.76
C SER A 145 16.07 5.59 -7.01
N ASN A 146 17.39 5.82 -6.91
CA ASN A 146 18.22 5.97 -8.10
C ASN A 146 18.04 4.77 -9.04
N THR A 147 18.17 5.02 -10.35
CA THR A 147 18.14 3.95 -11.37
C THR A 147 19.56 3.52 -11.68
N ILE A 148 19.80 2.21 -11.70
CA ILE A 148 21.06 1.62 -12.14
C ILE A 148 20.87 0.88 -13.45
N ARG A 149 21.92 0.83 -14.27
CA ARG A 149 21.95 0.03 -15.51
C ARG A 149 23.08 -0.98 -15.42
N LEU A 150 22.75 -2.25 -15.62
CA LEU A 150 23.70 -3.36 -15.64
C LEU A 150 23.88 -3.85 -17.09
N PRO A 151 25.11 -4.19 -17.49
CA PRO A 151 25.45 -4.56 -18.87
C PRO A 151 24.97 -5.94 -19.29
#